data_AF-A0A947VF78-F1
#
_entry.id   AF-A0A947VF78-F1
#
_cell.length_a   1.000
_cell.length_b   1.000
_cell.length_c   1.000
_cell.angle_alpha   90.00
_cell.angle_beta   90.00
_cell.angle_gamma   90.00
#
_symmetry.space_group_name_H-M   'P 1'
#
loop_
_entity.id
_entity.type
_entity.pdbx_description
1 polymer ?
#
loop_
_entity_poly.entity_id
_entity_poly.type
_entity_poly.pdbx_seq_one_letter_code
_entity_poly.pdbx_strand_id
1 'polypeptide(L)' 'MENIVGLKQLRENMAQYTEEIDRGKTFIVFKQSKPLFKISPIDNNEQWEEVVDFTKIKKGGVNIDKILSRL' A
#
# COMPACT_ATOMS: atom_id res chain seq x y z
N MET A 1 4.31 9.93 -14.43
CA MET A 1 3.87 8.80 -15.27
C MET A 1 4.99 7.77 -15.53
N GLU A 2 6.17 7.92 -14.90
CA GLU A 2 7.39 7.11 -15.19
C GLU A 2 7.39 5.69 -14.58
N ASN A 3 6.33 5.31 -13.88
CA ASN A 3 6.27 4.12 -13.04
C ASN A 3 5.21 3.10 -13.53
N ILE A 4 4.86 3.12 -14.81
CA ILE A 4 3.88 2.19 -15.39
C ILE A 4 4.62 1.10 -16.16
N VAL A 5 4.35 -0.16 -15.83
CA VAL A 5 5.00 -1.32 -16.46
C VAL A 5 3.95 -2.33 -16.94
N GLY A 6 4.17 -2.91 -18.12
CA GLY A 6 3.33 -4.03 -18.60
C GLY A 6 3.69 -5.34 -17.90
N LEU A 7 2.70 -6.19 -17.62
CA LEU A 7 2.93 -7.49 -16.97
C LEU A 7 3.96 -8.36 -17.70
N LYS A 8 3.96 -8.33 -19.04
CA LYS A 8 4.95 -9.06 -19.85
C LYS A 8 6.37 -8.54 -19.62
N GLN A 9 6.54 -7.21 -19.67
CA GLN A 9 7.83 -6.56 -19.47
C GLN A 9 8.38 -6.79 -18.06
N LEU A 10 7.54 -6.73 -17.03
CA LEU A 10 7.91 -7.07 -15.66
C LEU A 10 8.42 -8.52 -15.56
N ARG A 11 7.69 -9.47 -16.15
CA ARG A 11 8.08 -10.90 -16.14
C ARG A 11 9.39 -11.17 -16.87
N GLU A 12 9.62 -10.50 -17.99
CA GLU A 12 10.84 -10.65 -18.80
C GLU A 12 12.08 -10.00 -18.17
N ASN A 13 11.89 -8.99 -17.30
CA ASN A 13 13.00 -8.22 -16.71
C ASN A 13 12.94 -8.20 -15.17
N MET A 14 12.50 -9.29 -14.55
CA MET A 14 12.22 -9.35 -13.12
C MET A 14 13.42 -8.90 -12.27
N ALA A 15 14.64 -9.34 -12.61
CA ALA A 15 15.85 -8.99 -11.86
C ALA A 15 16.10 -7.47 -11.82
N GLN A 16 15.97 -6.79 -12.97
CA GLN A 16 16.12 -5.34 -13.06
C GLN A 16 15.07 -4.64 -12.19
N TYR A 17 13.79 -5.04 -12.31
CA TYR A 17 12.73 -4.42 -11.53
C TYR A 17 12.90 -4.66 -10.03
N THR A 18 13.36 -5.86 -9.61
CA THR A 18 13.68 -6.13 -8.21
C THR A 18 14.73 -5.16 -7.68
N GLU A 19 15.82 -4.93 -8.42
CA GLU A 19 16.86 -3.99 -8.02
C GLU A 19 16.36 -2.54 -7.97
N GLU A 20 15.53 -2.15 -8.94
CA GLU A 20 14.90 -0.82 -8.94
C GLU A 20 13.95 -0.63 -7.75
N ILE A 21 13.16 -1.65 -7.42
CA ILE A 21 12.25 -1.66 -6.27
C ILE A 21 13.04 -1.61 -4.97
N ASP A 22 14.12 -2.38 -4.84
CA ASP A 22 14.98 -2.36 -3.64
C ASP A 22 15.58 -0.95 -3.40
N ARG A 23 15.85 -0.20 -4.47
CA ARG A 23 16.30 1.20 -4.42
C ARG A 23 15.20 2.21 -4.11
N GLY A 24 13.98 1.78 -3.80
CA GLY A 24 12.88 2.67 -3.42
C GLY A 24 11.87 2.95 -4.54
N LYS A 25 12.08 2.44 -5.77
CA LYS A 25 11.11 2.68 -6.85
C LYS A 25 9.84 1.86 -6.66
N THR A 26 8.77 2.40 -7.21
CA THR A 26 7.43 1.83 -7.12
C THR A 26 6.83 1.79 -8.51
N PHE A 27 6.13 0.71 -8.86
CA PHE A 27 5.55 0.51 -10.18
C PHE A 27 4.07 0.13 -10.11
N ILE A 28 3.27 0.64 -11.03
CA ILE A 28 1.91 0.19 -11.29
C ILE A 28 1.94 -0.74 -12.50
N VAL A 29 1.50 -1.98 -12.30
CA VAL A 29 1.55 -3.03 -13.32
C VAL A 29 0.23 -3.08 -14.07
N PHE A 30 0.29 -3.05 -15.40
CA PHE A 30 -0.86 -3.09 -16.28
C PHE A 30 -0.91 -4.36 -17.14
N LYS A 31 -2.13 -4.77 -17.52
CA LYS A 31 -2.39 -5.76 -18.57
C LYS A 31 -3.61 -5.33 -19.37
N GLN A 32 -3.49 -5.28 -20.70
CA GLN A 32 -4.59 -4.89 -21.59
C GLN A 32 -5.26 -3.56 -21.15
N SER A 33 -4.43 -2.54 -20.91
CA SER A 33 -4.87 -1.20 -20.46
C SER A 33 -5.61 -1.16 -19.12
N LYS A 34 -5.61 -2.25 -18.35
CA LYS A 34 -6.17 -2.30 -16.99
C LYS A 34 -5.03 -2.36 -15.96
N PRO A 35 -5.06 -1.53 -14.91
CA PRO A 35 -4.15 -1.70 -13.78
C PRO A 35 -4.48 -3.00 -13.05
N LEU A 36 -3.46 -3.76 -12.67
CA LEU A 36 -3.60 -5.02 -11.95
C LEU A 36 -3.22 -4.87 -10.48
N PHE A 37 -2.02 -4.37 -10.22
CA PHE A 37 -1.47 -4.20 -8.88
C PHE A 37 -0.31 -3.21 -8.89
N LYS A 38 0.10 -2.78 -7.70
CA LYS A 38 1.28 -1.93 -7.47
C LYS A 38 2.34 -2.80 -6.80
N ILE A 39 3.59 -2.68 -7.23
CA ILE A 39 4.75 -3.24 -6.53
C ILE A 39 5.56 -2.07 -5.99
N SER A 40 5.91 -2.14 -4.73
CA SER A 40 6.72 -1.14 -4.03
C SER A 40 7.72 -1.85 -3.13
N PRO A 41 8.77 -1.15 -2.68
CA PRO A 41 9.67 -1.70 -1.68
C PRO A 41 8.85 -2.04 -0.44
N ILE A 42 9.29 -3.03 0.32
CA ILE A 42 8.73 -3.28 1.65
C ILE A 42 9.11 -2.07 2.49
N ASP A 43 8.12 -1.35 2.99
CA ASP A 43 8.38 -0.27 3.92
C ASP A 43 8.75 -0.92 5.26
N ASN A 44 10.03 -0.90 5.63
CA ASN A 44 10.47 -1.46 6.91
C ASN A 44 9.86 -0.71 8.12
N ASN A 45 9.20 0.44 7.85
CA ASN A 45 8.43 1.22 8.82
C ASN A 45 6.91 1.04 8.68
N GLU A 46 6.41 0.09 7.86
CA GLU A 46 4.99 -0.36 7.86
C GLU A 46 4.63 -1.13 9.16
N GLN A 47 5.17 -0.69 10.30
CA GLN A 47 4.55 -0.98 11.58
C GLN A 47 3.28 -0.15 11.64
N TRP A 48 2.15 -0.82 11.48
CA TRP A 48 0.86 -0.23 11.84
C TRP A 48 0.95 0.25 13.29
N GLU A 49 1.03 1.56 13.49
CA GLU A 49 0.96 2.15 14.82
C GLU A 49 -0.50 2.10 15.29
N GLU A 50 -0.70 1.65 16.52
CA GLU A 50 -2.01 1.72 17.17
C GLU A 50 -2.36 3.21 17.38
N VAL A 51 -3.10 3.79 16.43
CA VAL A 51 -3.52 5.21 16.48
C VAL A 51 -4.39 5.47 17.71
N VAL A 52 -5.27 4.53 18.07
CA VAL A 52 -6.11 4.56 19.27
C VAL A 52 -6.82 3.22 19.51
N ASP A 53 -6.70 2.66 20.71
CA ASP A 53 -7.57 1.58 21.18
C ASP A 53 -8.77 2.13 21.95
N PHE A 54 -9.93 2.17 21.30
CA PHE A 54 -11.20 2.66 21.87
C PHE A 54 -11.71 1.79 23.05
N THR A 55 -11.19 0.58 23.23
CA THR A 55 -11.57 -0.28 24.36
C THR A 55 -10.94 0.19 25.68
N LYS A 56 -9.79 0.88 25.62
CA LYS A 56 -9.17 1.55 26.77
C LYS A 56 -10.04 2.69 27.31
N ILE A 57 -10.85 3.31 26.45
CA ILE A 57 -11.78 4.40 26.83
C ILE A 57 -13.07 3.83 27.41
N LYS A 58 -13.63 2.79 26.77
CA LYS A 58 -14.82 2.10 27.24
C LYS A 58 -14.72 0.63 26.83
N LYS A 59 -14.73 -0.29 27.79
CA LYS A 59 -14.59 -1.74 27.55
C LYS A 59 -15.56 -2.33 26.52
N GLY A 60 -16.74 -1.72 26.35
CA GLY A 60 -17.73 -2.09 25.33
C GLY A 60 -17.56 -1.42 23.97
N GLY A 61 -16.44 -0.73 23.73
CA GLY A 61 -16.23 0.12 22.56
C GLY A 61 -16.95 1.46 22.66
N VAL A 62 -16.67 2.33 21.69
CA VAL A 62 -17.31 3.65 21.55
C VAL A 62 -18.17 3.62 20.29
N ASN A 63 -19.39 4.16 20.36
CA ASN A 63 -20.26 4.29 19.18
C ASN A 63 -19.63 5.28 18.18
N ILE A 64 -19.50 4.86 16.93
CA ILE A 64 -18.80 5.59 15.88
C ILE A 64 -19.50 6.89 15.49
N ASP A 65 -20.84 6.91 15.46
CA ASP A 65 -21.63 8.08 15.08
C ASP A 65 -21.35 9.27 16.01
N LYS A 66 -21.17 8.98 17.31
CA LYS A 66 -20.80 9.99 18.30
C LYS A 66 -19.41 10.58 18.04
N ILE A 67 -18.45 9.79 17.57
CA ILE A 67 -17.10 10.27 17.26
C ILE A 67 -17.12 11.13 16.00
N LEU A 68 -17.78 10.65 14.94
CA LEU A 68 -17.81 11.32 13.64
C LEU A 68 -18.62 12.62 13.65
N SER A 69 -19.56 12.81 14.57
CA SER A 69 -20.31 14.07 14.73
C SER A 69 -19.46 15.33 14.99
N ARG A 70 -18.16 15.17 15.24
CA ARG A 70 -17.21 16.28 15.48
C ARG A 70 -16.33 16.62 14.27
N LEU A 71 -16.49 15.89 13.16
CA LEU A 71 -15.80 16.12 11.88
C LEU A 71 -16.78 16.70 10.87
#